data_AF-A0A1E4FN84-F1
#
_entry.id   AF-A0A1E4FN84-F1
#
_cell.length_a   1.000
_cell.length_b   1.000
_cell.length_c   1.000
_cell.angle_alpha   90.00
_cell.angle_beta   90.00
_cell.angle_gamma   90.00
#
_symmetry.space_group_name_H-M   'P 1'
#
loop_
_entity.id
_entity.type
_entity.pdbx_description
1 polymer ?
#
loop_
_entity_poly.entity_id
_entity_poly.type
_entity_poly.pdbx_seq_one_letter_code
_entity_poly.pdbx_strand_id
1 'polypeptide(L)'
;MSDLSPFVFPLAFGTMWVTILSLLSFTGGWQRLARRWARSAKPDSRQLFRASWVSGSLGWVRYRSCLWYELYPEALRIGVFMLFRLAHPTLVIPKEEIRDLEVRPGWFGFHSVRLDLGGTTMKLLIRSPQELQEWWGQIESPGFSRPRS
;
A
#
# COMPACT_ATOMS: atom_id res chain seq x y z
N MET A 1 36.18 -14.52 -28.78
CA MET A 1 35.27 -14.50 -27.62
C MET A 1 34.77 -13.09 -27.53
N SER A 2 33.48 -12.86 -27.80
CA SER A 2 32.91 -11.50 -27.80
C SER A 2 33.04 -10.91 -26.40
N ASP A 3 33.85 -9.87 -26.27
CA ASP A 3 33.84 -8.96 -25.13
C ASP A 3 32.44 -8.38 -25.04
N LEU A 4 31.57 -9.03 -24.27
CA LEU A 4 30.30 -8.46 -23.88
C LEU A 4 30.65 -7.16 -23.19
N SER A 5 30.36 -6.02 -23.84
CA SER A 5 30.69 -4.72 -23.29
C SER A 5 30.21 -4.67 -21.84
N PRO A 6 30.97 -4.09 -20.90
CA PRO A 6 30.59 -4.05 -19.49
C PRO A 6 29.23 -3.35 -19.25
N PHE A 7 28.65 -2.74 -20.29
CA PHE A 7 27.35 -2.10 -20.31
C PHE A 7 26.17 -3.03 -20.68
N VAL A 8 26.41 -4.20 -21.29
CA VAL A 8 25.33 -5.13 -21.68
C VAL A 8 24.60 -5.67 -20.46
N PHE A 9 25.36 -6.10 -19.45
CA PHE A 9 24.78 -6.63 -18.20
C PHE A 9 23.90 -5.61 -17.47
N PRO A 10 24.37 -4.39 -17.12
CA PRO A 10 23.53 -3.42 -16.42
C PRO A 10 22.33 -2.96 -17.26
N LEU A 11 22.47 -2.89 -18.59
CA LEU A 11 21.36 -2.56 -19.48
C LEU A 11 20.29 -3.66 -19.49
N ALA A 12 20.70 -4.93 -19.67
CA ALA A 12 19.79 -6.08 -19.66
C ALA A 12 19.13 -6.27 -18.28
N PHE A 13 19.88 -6.06 -17.20
CA PHE A 13 19.34 -6.09 -15.85
C PHE A 13 18.34 -4.97 -15.62
N GLY A 14 18.66 -3.74 -16.04
CA GLY A 14 17.77 -2.59 -15.91
C GLY A 14 16.46 -2.76 -16.67
N THR A 15 16.51 -3.24 -17.92
CA THR A 15 15.31 -3.50 -18.72
C THR A 15 14.46 -4.62 -18.11
N MET A 16 15.07 -5.76 -17.78
CA MET A 16 14.39 -6.88 -17.12
C MET A 16 13.72 -6.42 -15.82
N TRP A 17 14.43 -5.63 -15.00
CA TRP A 17 13.92 -5.12 -13.74
C TRP A 17 12.69 -4.23 -13.94
N VAL A 18 12.76 -3.24 -14.83
CA VAL A 18 11.62 -2.35 -15.13
C VAL A 18 10.44 -3.13 -15.69
N THR A 19 10.68 -4.12 -16.55
CA THR A 19 9.63 -4.99 -17.10
C THR A 19 8.93 -5.78 -16.00
N ILE A 20 9.68 -6.43 -15.10
CA ILE A 20 9.13 -7.20 -13.98
C ILE A 20 8.32 -6.28 -13.05
N LEU A 21 8.86 -5.12 -12.69
CA LEU A 21 8.17 -4.15 -11.83
C LEU A 21 6.84 -3.68 -12.45
N SER A 22 6.85 -3.39 -13.75
CA SER A 22 5.66 -2.94 -14.49
C SER A 22 4.60 -4.03 -14.56
N LEU A 23 5.01 -5.27 -14.83
CA LEU A 23 4.11 -6.43 -14.88
C LEU A 23 3.45 -6.69 -13.52
N LEU A 24 4.21 -6.63 -12.43
CA LEU A 24 3.68 -6.78 -11.06
C LEU A 24 2.70 -5.65 -10.71
N SER A 25 3.01 -4.41 -11.06
CA SER A 25 2.14 -3.27 -10.78
C SER A 25 0.81 -3.35 -11.54
N PHE A 26 0.85 -3.84 -12.78
CA PHE A 26 -0.33 -4.03 -13.61
C PHE A 26 -1.20 -5.20 -13.11
N THR A 27 -0.60 -6.36 -12.87
CA THR A 27 -1.32 -7.58 -12.43
C THR A 27 -1.83 -7.48 -10.99
N GLY A 28 -1.14 -6.76 -10.11
CA GLY A 28 -1.58 -6.53 -8.73
C GLY A 28 -2.70 -5.51 -8.59
N GLY A 29 -2.98 -4.71 -9.62
CA GLY A 29 -3.97 -3.63 -9.55
C GLY A 29 -3.44 -2.34 -8.93
N TRP A 30 -2.13 -2.24 -8.68
CA TRP A 30 -1.52 -1.02 -8.15
C TRP A 30 -1.67 0.14 -9.13
N GLN A 31 -1.53 -0.11 -10.43
CA GLN A 31 -1.80 0.89 -11.48
C GLN A 31 -3.24 1.43 -11.45
N ARG A 32 -4.22 0.61 -11.03
CA ARG A 32 -5.61 1.05 -10.90
C ARG A 32 -5.77 2.02 -9.72
N LEU A 33 -5.12 1.73 -8.59
CA LEU A 33 -5.07 2.65 -7.46
C LEU A 33 -4.30 3.93 -7.80
N ALA A 34 -3.16 3.79 -8.47
CA ALA A 34 -2.31 4.89 -8.89
C ALA A 34 -3.05 5.89 -9.77
N ARG A 35 -3.89 5.43 -10.70
CA ARG A 35 -4.71 6.32 -11.53
C ARG A 35 -5.66 7.21 -10.75
N ARG A 36 -6.10 6.80 -9.56
CA ARG A 36 -7.03 7.57 -8.71
C ARG A 36 -6.30 8.39 -7.64
N TRP A 37 -5.25 7.82 -7.06
CA TRP A 37 -4.65 8.32 -5.82
C TRP A 37 -3.13 8.51 -5.86
N ALA A 38 -2.47 8.37 -7.03
CA ALA A 38 -1.04 8.65 -7.11
C ALA A 38 -0.79 10.14 -6.86
N ARG A 39 -0.11 10.44 -5.75
CA ARG A 39 0.35 11.79 -5.42
C ARG A 39 1.76 11.71 -4.84
N SER A 40 2.67 12.47 -5.45
CA SER A 40 4.06 12.58 -4.97
C SER A 40 4.13 13.41 -3.69
N ALA A 41 3.30 14.46 -3.60
CA ALA A 41 3.23 15.34 -2.46
C ALA A 41 2.65 14.63 -1.22
N LYS A 42 3.16 14.99 -0.06
CA LYS A 42 2.53 14.64 1.22
C LYS A 42 1.26 15.48 1.38
N PRO A 43 0.27 14.99 2.14
CA PRO A 43 -0.77 15.87 2.66
C PRO A 43 -0.15 17.03 3.46
N ASP A 44 -0.79 18.20 3.43
CA ASP A 44 -0.28 19.41 4.09
C ASP A 44 -0.38 19.32 5.63
N SER A 45 -1.22 18.42 6.12
CA SER A 45 -1.39 18.18 7.54
C SER A 45 -0.18 17.51 8.18
N ARG A 46 -0.13 17.59 9.52
CA ARG A 46 0.90 16.91 10.30
C ARG A 46 0.68 15.40 10.24
N GLN A 47 1.73 14.68 9.89
CA GLN A 47 1.78 13.22 9.97
C GLN A 47 1.55 12.76 11.42
N LEU A 48 0.56 11.90 11.63
CA LEU A 48 0.20 11.33 12.93
C LEU A 48 1.05 10.12 13.27
N PHE A 49 1.19 9.20 12.31
CA PHE A 49 1.87 7.93 12.50
C PHE A 49 2.58 7.47 11.23
N ARG A 50 3.61 6.63 11.38
CA ARG A 50 4.28 5.97 10.25
C ARG A 50 4.75 4.58 10.64
N ALA A 51 4.46 3.62 9.77
CA ALA A 51 5.02 2.27 9.84
C ALA A 51 5.77 1.94 8.54
N SER A 52 6.87 1.20 8.69
CA SER A 52 7.69 0.70 7.58
C SER A 52 7.87 -0.81 7.70
N TRP A 53 8.34 -1.46 6.64
CA TRP A 53 8.52 -2.92 6.58
C TRP A 53 7.21 -3.69 6.76
N VAL A 54 6.13 -3.10 6.28
CA VAL A 54 4.79 -3.66 6.32
C VAL A 54 4.65 -4.69 5.20
N SER A 55 3.97 -5.79 5.52
CA SER A 55 3.56 -6.76 4.50
C SER A 55 2.12 -6.49 4.09
N GLY A 56 1.73 -6.87 2.89
CA GLY A 56 0.37 -6.68 2.41
C GLY A 56 0.13 -7.38 1.09
N SER A 57 -1.10 -7.31 0.61
CA SER A 57 -1.48 -7.84 -0.69
C SER A 57 -2.48 -6.94 -1.38
N LEU A 58 -2.31 -6.79 -2.68
CA LEU A 58 -3.26 -6.12 -3.56
C LEU A 58 -3.58 -7.07 -4.72
N GLY A 59 -4.84 -7.47 -4.84
CA GLY A 59 -5.25 -8.50 -5.78
C GLY A 59 -4.44 -9.79 -5.60
N TRP A 60 -3.72 -10.18 -6.65
CA TRP A 60 -2.89 -11.39 -6.69
C TRP A 60 -1.45 -11.16 -6.22
N VAL A 61 -1.02 -9.90 -6.07
CA VAL A 61 0.36 -9.56 -5.72
C VAL A 61 0.50 -9.43 -4.21
N ARG A 62 1.53 -10.10 -3.67
CA ARG A 62 1.88 -10.09 -2.25
C ARG A 62 3.16 -9.29 -2.07
N TYR A 63 3.06 -8.19 -1.33
CA TYR A 63 4.17 -7.33 -0.95
C TYR A 63 4.66 -7.79 0.43
N ARG A 64 5.84 -8.40 0.51
CA ARG A 64 6.40 -8.91 1.77
C ARG A 64 7.45 -7.94 2.30
N SER A 65 7.17 -7.37 3.47
CA SER A 65 8.05 -6.44 4.18
C SER A 65 8.62 -5.32 3.31
N CYS A 66 7.86 -4.87 2.32
CA CYS A 66 8.31 -3.85 1.37
C CYS A 66 7.33 -2.68 1.25
N LEU A 67 6.27 -2.67 2.07
CA LEU A 67 5.35 -1.54 2.18
C LEU A 67 5.72 -0.65 3.36
N TRP A 68 5.29 0.59 3.26
CA TRP A 68 5.24 1.54 4.36
C TRP A 68 3.95 2.35 4.23
N TYR A 69 3.42 2.82 5.35
CA TYR A 69 2.30 3.73 5.37
C TYR A 69 2.50 4.84 6.39
N GLU A 70 1.87 5.98 6.12
CA GLU A 70 1.81 7.17 6.95
C GLU A 70 0.33 7.54 7.13
N LEU A 71 -0.06 7.84 8.36
CA LEU A 71 -1.39 8.32 8.70
C LEU A 71 -1.37 9.83 8.82
N TYR A 72 -2.29 10.48 8.13
CA TYR A 72 -2.60 11.90 8.24
C TYR A 72 -4.07 12.03 8.66
N PRO A 73 -4.50 13.11 9.33
CA PRO A 73 -5.88 13.29 9.76
C PRO A 73 -6.92 13.01 8.66
N GLU A 74 -6.64 13.47 7.44
CA GLU A 74 -7.51 13.41 6.27
C GLU A 74 -7.14 12.30 5.27
N ALA A 75 -5.99 11.63 5.39
CA ALA A 75 -5.53 10.70 4.37
C ALA A 75 -4.61 9.59 4.90
N LEU A 76 -4.71 8.42 4.25
CA LEU A 76 -3.74 7.35 4.35
C LEU A 76 -2.76 7.45 3.19
N ARG A 77 -1.48 7.66 3.49
CA ARG A 77 -0.43 7.62 2.48
C ARG A 77 0.28 6.28 2.54
N ILE A 78 0.33 5.56 1.43
CA ILE A 78 0.97 4.25 1.34
C ILE A 78 1.96 4.22 0.18
N GLY A 79 3.10 3.56 0.39
CA GLY A 79 4.07 3.34 -0.66
C GLY A 79 4.83 2.04 -0.49
N VAL A 80 5.62 1.73 -1.51
CA VAL A 80 6.56 0.61 -1.51
C VAL A 80 7.99 1.11 -1.30
N PHE A 81 8.89 0.19 -0.98
CA PHE A 81 10.32 0.42 -0.90
C PHE A 81 10.87 0.99 -2.21
N MET A 82 11.90 1.84 -2.11
CA MET A 82 12.39 2.71 -3.19
C MET A 82 12.66 1.96 -4.51
N LEU A 83 13.20 0.75 -4.47
CA LEU A 83 13.49 -0.06 -5.66
C LEU A 83 12.24 -0.42 -6.49
N PHE A 84 11.08 -0.53 -5.84
CA PHE A 84 9.81 -0.86 -6.50
C PHE A 84 9.03 0.38 -6.93
N ARG A 85 9.48 1.58 -6.52
CA ARG A 85 8.75 2.84 -6.70
C ARG A 85 8.57 3.25 -8.17
N LEU A 86 9.46 2.80 -9.05
CA LEU A 86 9.39 3.09 -10.49
C LEU A 86 8.05 2.70 -11.13
N ALA A 87 7.50 1.54 -10.75
CA ALA A 87 6.20 1.09 -11.23
C ALA A 87 5.08 1.22 -10.19
N HIS A 88 5.40 1.56 -8.95
CA HIS A 88 4.46 1.62 -7.84
C HIS A 88 4.52 3.02 -7.21
N PRO A 89 3.90 4.02 -7.84
CA PRO A 89 3.87 5.36 -7.29
C PRO A 89 3.23 5.34 -5.90
N THR A 90 3.67 6.26 -5.05
CA THR A 90 3.07 6.47 -3.73
C THR A 90 1.62 6.90 -3.88
N LEU A 91 0.75 6.29 -3.10
CA LEU A 91 -0.68 6.54 -3.09
C LEU A 91 -1.02 7.40 -1.88
N VAL A 92 -1.83 8.43 -2.08
CA VAL A 92 -2.43 9.24 -1.01
C VAL A 92 -3.93 9.06 -1.14
N ILE A 93 -4.48 8.21 -0.27
CA ILE A 93 -5.89 7.82 -0.27
C ILE A 93 -6.60 8.71 0.75
N PRO A 94 -7.52 9.60 0.33
CA PRO A 94 -8.36 10.36 1.26
C PRO A 94 -9.16 9.42 2.14
N LYS A 95 -9.35 9.79 3.40
CA LYS A 95 -10.03 8.96 4.38
C LYS A 95 -11.49 8.72 3.99
N GLU A 96 -12.12 9.68 3.30
CA GLU A 96 -13.49 9.63 2.79
C GLU A 96 -13.69 8.63 1.63
N GLU A 97 -12.61 8.26 0.93
CA GLU A 97 -12.65 7.27 -0.16
C GLU A 97 -12.51 5.82 0.34
N ILE A 98 -12.14 5.64 1.63
CA ILE A 98 -12.11 4.33 2.26
C ILE A 98 -13.54 3.99 2.67
N ARG A 99 -14.12 2.96 2.06
CA ARG A 99 -15.51 2.55 2.31
C ARG A 99 -15.66 1.71 3.55
N ASP A 100 -14.68 0.86 3.80
CA ASP A 100 -14.67 -0.05 4.94
C ASP A 100 -13.23 -0.34 5.37
N LEU A 101 -13.05 -0.51 6.68
CA LEU A 101 -11.80 -0.88 7.31
C LEU A 101 -12.06 -2.01 8.30
N GLU A 102 -11.68 -3.21 7.90
CA GLU A 102 -11.86 -4.41 8.71
C GLU A 102 -10.53 -4.86 9.29
N VAL A 103 -10.43 -4.94 10.62
CA VAL A 103 -9.27 -5.52 11.30
C VAL A 103 -9.61 -6.93 11.75
N ARG A 104 -8.85 -7.92 11.27
CA ARG A 104 -8.94 -9.29 11.71
C ARG A 104 -7.67 -9.72 12.43
N PRO A 105 -7.79 -10.43 13.56
CA PRO A 105 -6.63 -11.06 14.18
C PRO A 105 -6.05 -12.12 13.23
N GLY A 106 -4.73 -12.10 13.08
CA GLY A 106 -3.97 -13.10 12.36
C GLY A 106 -3.17 -13.97 13.32
N TRP A 107 -2.24 -14.75 12.77
CA TRP A 107 -1.39 -15.65 13.55
C TRP A 107 -0.13 -14.91 14.07
N PHE A 108 0.41 -15.34 15.21
CA PHE A 108 1.62 -14.79 15.83
C PHE A 108 1.58 -13.29 16.15
N GLY A 109 0.42 -12.76 16.57
CA GLY A 109 0.26 -11.35 16.92
C GLY A 109 0.26 -10.40 15.72
N PHE A 110 0.26 -10.91 14.48
CA PHE A 110 -0.01 -10.11 13.31
C PHE A 110 -1.51 -9.92 13.14
N HIS A 111 -1.91 -8.76 12.65
CA HIS A 111 -3.28 -8.39 12.35
C HIS A 111 -3.40 -8.09 10.86
N SER A 112 -4.44 -8.61 10.22
CA SER A 112 -4.75 -8.26 8.84
C SER A 112 -5.79 -7.15 8.83
N VAL A 113 -5.40 -6.00 8.31
CA VAL A 113 -6.31 -4.89 8.00
C VAL A 113 -6.71 -4.99 6.54
N ARG A 114 -8.01 -4.96 6.25
CA ARG A 114 -8.55 -4.86 4.90
C ARG A 114 -9.15 -3.49 4.71
N LEU A 115 -8.74 -2.82 3.64
CA LEU A 115 -9.24 -1.52 3.21
C LEU A 115 -10.03 -1.74 1.92
N ASP A 116 -11.32 -1.40 1.93
CA ASP A 116 -12.12 -1.34 0.70
C ASP A 116 -12.07 0.06 0.11
N LEU A 117 -11.53 0.15 -1.12
CA LEU A 117 -11.35 1.39 -1.87
C LEU A 117 -12.36 1.49 -3.04
N GLY A 118 -13.58 0.99 -2.83
CA GLY A 118 -14.66 1.06 -3.82
C GLY A 118 -14.43 0.15 -5.02
N GLY A 119 -14.22 -1.14 -4.75
CA GLY A 119 -14.01 -2.17 -5.77
C GLY A 119 -12.55 -2.54 -5.99
N THR A 120 -11.66 -2.14 -5.08
CA THR A 120 -10.31 -2.69 -4.96
C THR A 120 -9.99 -2.83 -3.48
N THR A 121 -9.83 -4.08 -3.02
CA THR A 121 -9.49 -4.37 -1.63
C THR A 121 -7.98 -4.47 -1.47
N MET A 122 -7.43 -3.66 -0.57
CA MET A 122 -6.04 -3.75 -0.15
C MET A 122 -5.96 -4.42 1.21
N LYS A 123 -5.05 -5.38 1.38
CA LYS A 123 -4.82 -6.02 2.67
C LYS A 123 -3.45 -5.62 3.18
N LEU A 124 -3.37 -5.19 4.42
CA LEU A 124 -2.14 -4.88 5.14
C LEU A 124 -2.00 -5.85 6.29
N LEU A 125 -0.83 -6.43 6.45
CA LEU A 125 -0.46 -7.27 7.58
C LEU A 125 0.45 -6.44 8.48
N ILE A 126 -0.08 -6.03 9.61
CA ILE A 126 0.58 -5.13 10.57
C ILE A 126 0.64 -5.79 11.94
N ARG A 127 1.68 -5.46 12.70
CA ARG A 127 1.87 -6.05 14.04
C ARG A 127 0.95 -5.39 15.07
N SER A 128 0.89 -4.06 15.06
CA SER A 128 -0.04 -3.28 15.89
C SER A 128 -1.04 -2.54 15.00
N PRO A 129 -2.34 -2.89 15.04
CA PRO A 129 -3.39 -2.18 14.34
C PRO A 129 -3.97 -1.00 15.12
N GLN A 130 -3.55 -0.76 16.38
CA GLN A 130 -4.17 0.19 17.30
C GLN A 130 -4.24 1.60 16.70
N GLU A 131 -3.10 2.14 16.25
CA GLU A 131 -3.01 3.46 15.62
C GLU A 131 -3.94 3.62 14.41
N LEU A 132 -4.07 2.56 13.61
CA LEU A 132 -4.94 2.57 12.43
C LEU A 132 -6.42 2.48 12.80
N GLN A 133 -6.74 1.69 13.83
CA GLN A 133 -8.10 1.59 14.38
C GLN A 133 -8.53 2.88 15.04
N GLU A 134 -7.67 3.50 15.85
CA GLU A 134 -7.92 4.80 16.48
C GLU A 134 -8.09 5.89 15.43
N TRP A 135 -7.19 5.93 14.44
CA TRP A 135 -7.32 6.83 13.30
C TRP A 135 -8.65 6.63 12.57
N TRP A 136 -9.07 5.39 12.30
CA TRP A 136 -10.36 5.11 11.66
C TRP A 136 -11.56 5.50 12.53
N GLY A 137 -11.52 5.15 13.82
CA GLY A 137 -12.57 5.40 14.81
C GLY A 137 -12.88 6.88 15.01
N GLN A 138 -11.96 7.80 14.67
CA GLN A 138 -12.25 9.23 14.66
C GLN A 138 -13.33 9.64 13.65
N ILE A 139 -13.63 8.82 12.63
CA ILE A 139 -14.81 9.02 11.76
C ILE A 139 -16.08 8.43 12.38
N GLU A 140 -15.96 7.34 13.15
CA GLU A 140 -17.09 6.67 13.79
C GLU A 140 -17.47 7.34 15.13
N SER A 141 -18.08 8.53 15.03
CA SER A 141 -19.02 9.04 16.04
C SER A 141 -20.45 8.92 15.51
N PRO A 142 -21.42 8.52 16.35
CA PRO A 142 -22.08 7.22 16.36
C PRO A 142 -23.12 7.04 15.24
N GLY A 143 -22.97 6.02 14.39
CA GLY A 143 -24.01 5.73 13.40
C GLY A 143 -23.86 4.45 12.57
N PHE A 144 -22.71 3.77 12.61
CA PHE A 144 -22.51 2.60 11.77
C PHE A 144 -22.66 1.30 12.56
N SER A 145 -23.83 0.67 12.43
CA SER A 145 -24.12 -0.64 12.99
C SER A 145 -23.51 -1.72 12.11
N ARG A 146 -22.57 -2.50 12.64
CA ARG A 146 -22.07 -3.72 11.98
C ARG A 146 -23.23 -4.71 11.77
N PRO A 147 -23.40 -5.32 10.58
CA PRO A 147 -24.22 -6.51 10.48
C PRO A 147 -23.48 -7.65 11.20
N ARG A 148 -24.12 -8.17 12.26
CA ARG A 148 -23.73 -9.43 12.88
C ARG A 148 -23.99 -10.55 11.86
N SER A 149 -22.94 -11.31 11.53
CA SER A 149 -23.05 -12.68 11.02
C SER A 149 -22.56 -13.63 12.08
#